data_AF-A0A1C5WE47-F1
#
_entry.id   AF-A0A1C5WE47-F1
#
_cell.length_a   1.000
_cell.length_b   1.000
_cell.length_c   1.000
_cell.angle_alpha   90.00
_cell.angle_beta   90.00
_cell.angle_gamma   90.00
#
_symmetry.space_group_name_H-M   'P 1'
#
loop_
_entity.id
_entity.type
_entity.pdbx_description
1 polymer ?
#
loop_
_entity_poly.entity_id
_entity_poly.type
_entity_poly.pdbx_seq_one_letter_code
_entity_poly.pdbx_strand_id
1 'polypeptide(L)'
;MNDEKYVIGSGSFRLLIGDLYDLYCYHFSLTRRLAEAADEKALLKIQKSVSGYERRMKRLCRRWGLPTDDTPWAYDTMEKSIRERMLHE
;
A
#
# COMPACT_ATOMS: atom_id res chain seq x y z
N MET A 1 -15.30 -28.76 9.81
CA MET A 1 -14.53 -27.53 10.05
C MET A 1 -13.92 -27.13 8.71
N ASN A 2 -14.74 -26.53 7.84
CA ASN A 2 -14.27 -25.91 6.60
C ASN A 2 -14.21 -24.41 6.89
N ASP A 3 -13.03 -23.93 7.23
CA ASP A 3 -12.73 -22.50 7.43
C ASP A 3 -12.67 -21.77 6.08
N GLU A 4 -13.69 -21.94 5.23
CA GLU A 4 -13.81 -21.17 3.97
C GLU A 4 -13.93 -19.66 4.23
N LYS A 5 -14.32 -19.27 5.45
CA LYS A 5 -14.42 -17.87 5.91
C LYS A 5 -13.11 -17.07 5.81
N TYR A 6 -11.96 -17.74 5.76
CA TYR A 6 -10.65 -17.09 5.65
C TYR A 6 -9.95 -17.32 4.29
N VAL A 7 -10.66 -17.89 3.32
CA VAL A 7 -10.10 -18.14 1.99
C VAL A 7 -10.29 -16.91 1.12
N ILE A 8 -9.19 -16.17 0.88
CA ILE A 8 -9.17 -15.12 -0.13
C ILE A 8 -9.18 -15.79 -1.50
N GLY A 9 -10.13 -15.40 -2.36
CA GLY A 9 -10.16 -15.85 -3.75
C GLY A 9 -8.83 -15.60 -4.46
N SER A 10 -8.34 -16.57 -5.25
CA SER A 10 -7.00 -16.55 -5.84
C SER A 10 -6.68 -15.29 -6.66
N GLY A 11 -7.67 -14.71 -7.34
CA GLY A 11 -7.54 -13.44 -8.05
C GLY A 11 -7.34 -12.24 -7.11
N SER A 12 -8.20 -12.12 -6.09
CA SER A 12 -8.12 -11.06 -5.07
C SER A 12 -6.82 -11.14 -4.27
N PHE A 13 -6.36 -12.35 -3.96
CA PHE A 13 -5.09 -12.59 -3.28
C PHE A 13 -3.90 -12.08 -4.10
N ARG A 14 -3.84 -12.42 -5.40
CA ARG A 14 -2.77 -11.96 -6.30
C ARG A 14 -2.71 -10.44 -6.39
N LEU A 15 -3.87 -9.77 -6.46
CA LEU A 15 -3.95 -8.31 -6.50
C LEU A 15 -3.49 -7.67 -5.19
N LEU A 16 -3.90 -8.22 -4.04
CA LEU A 16 -3.50 -7.73 -2.72
C LEU A 16 -2.00 -7.89 -2.49
N ILE A 17 -1.45 -9.08 -2.74
CA ILE A 17 -0.01 -9.34 -2.60
C ILE A 17 0.80 -8.48 -3.55
N GLY A 18 0.34 -8.28 -4.79
CA GLY A 18 0.99 -7.39 -5.74
C GLY A 18 1.06 -5.95 -5.22
N ASP A 19 -0.04 -5.42 -4.69
CA ASP A 19 -0.06 -4.06 -4.12
C ASP A 19 0.86 -3.92 -2.90
N LEU A 20 0.85 -4.91 -2.00
CA LEU A 20 1.70 -4.93 -0.80
C LEU A 20 3.18 -5.00 -1.16
N TYR A 21 3.53 -5.87 -2.12
CA TYR A 21 4.89 -6.00 -2.61
C TYR A 21 5.38 -4.70 -3.27
N ASP A 22 4.55 -4.11 -4.13
CA ASP A 22 4.83 -2.83 -4.78
C ASP A 22 5.08 -1.70 -3.76
N LEU A 23 4.27 -1.64 -2.70
CA LEU A 23 4.43 -0.68 -1.62
C LEU A 23 5.74 -0.90 -0.87
N TYR A 24 6.05 -2.15 -0.53
CA TYR A 24 7.30 -2.52 0.14
C TYR A 24 8.53 -2.15 -0.70
N CYS A 25 8.56 -2.55 -1.97
CA CYS A 25 9.67 -2.25 -2.88
C CYS A 25 9.85 -0.75 -3.08
N TYR A 26 8.74 -0.01 -3.20
CA TYR A 26 8.78 1.44 -3.31
C TYR A 26 9.39 2.09 -2.06
N HIS A 27 8.93 1.68 -0.86
CA HIS A 27 9.46 2.19 0.40
C HIS A 27 10.95 1.87 0.53
N PHE A 28 11.34 0.60 0.34
CA PHE A 28 12.74 0.18 0.40
C PHE A 28 13.64 0.95 -0.57
N SER A 29 13.20 1.11 -1.82
CA SER A 29 13.92 1.90 -2.83
C SER A 29 14.08 3.36 -2.41
N LEU A 30 13.01 3.97 -1.88
CA LEU A 30 13.04 5.36 -1.44
C LEU A 30 13.99 5.55 -0.25
N THR A 31 13.93 4.68 0.76
CA THR A 31 14.84 4.71 1.91
C THR A 31 16.30 4.61 1.46
N ARG A 32 16.60 3.68 0.55
CA ARG A 32 17.95 3.51 0.00
C ARG A 32 18.42 4.75 -0.75
N ARG A 33 17.59 5.28 -1.64
CA ARG A 33 17.92 6.47 -2.44
C ARG A 33 18.12 7.72 -1.57
N LEU A 34 17.35 7.85 -0.48
CA LEU A 34 17.54 8.90 0.50
C LEU A 34 18.85 8.75 1.26
N ALA A 35 19.21 7.53 1.66
CA ALA A 35 20.49 7.27 2.33
C ALA A 35 21.71 7.51 1.43
N GLU A 36 21.58 7.25 0.12
CA GLU A 36 22.64 7.45 -0.88
C GLU A 36 22.69 8.89 -1.45
N ALA A 37 21.74 9.76 -1.09
CA ALA A 37 21.67 11.12 -1.63
C ALA A 37 22.82 11.98 -1.08
N ALA A 38 23.81 12.27 -1.93
CA ALA A 38 25.01 13.00 -1.54
C ALA A 38 24.85 14.53 -1.53
N ASP A 39 23.87 15.07 -2.27
CA ASP A 39 23.67 16.51 -2.43
C ASP A 39 22.18 16.89 -2.52
N GLU A 40 21.92 18.19 -2.41
CA GLU A 40 20.57 18.76 -2.50
C GLU A 40 19.92 18.49 -3.87
N LYS A 41 20.71 18.45 -4.95
CA LYS A 41 20.22 18.14 -6.29
C LYS A 41 19.67 16.72 -6.37
N ALA A 42 20.30 15.76 -5.70
CA ALA A 42 19.81 14.39 -5.58
C ALA A 42 18.51 14.32 -4.78
N LEU A 43 18.41 15.07 -3.67
CA LEU A 43 17.18 15.18 -2.88
C LEU A 43 16.03 15.76 -3.70
N LEU A 44 16.26 16.84 -4.48
CA LEU A 44 15.23 17.42 -5.36
C LEU A 44 14.76 16.45 -6.44
N LYS A 45 15.66 15.63 -7.00
CA LYS A 45 15.27 14.56 -7.94
C LYS A 45 14.40 13.51 -7.26
N ILE A 46 14.74 13.12 -6.03
CA ILE A 46 13.95 12.17 -5.24
C ILE A 46 12.57 12.77 -4.96
N GLN A 47 12.49 14.01 -4.47
CA GLN A 47 11.24 14.72 -4.22
C GLN A 47 10.35 14.76 -5.48
N LYS A 48 10.92 15.12 -6.63
CA LYS A 48 10.19 15.12 -7.91
C LYS A 48 9.66 13.73 -8.27
N SER A 49 10.45 12.68 -8.05
CA SER A 49 10.04 11.30 -8.34
C SER A 49 8.90 10.80 -7.44
N VAL A 50 8.79 11.31 -6.22
CA VAL A 50 7.76 10.90 -5.25
C VAL A 50 6.54 11.84 -5.22
N SER A 51 6.53 12.90 -6.05
CA SER A 51 5.42 13.87 -6.11
C SER A 51 4.04 13.25 -6.39
N GLY A 52 4.00 12.09 -7.07
CA GLY A 52 2.77 11.34 -7.33
C GLY A 52 2.36 10.35 -6.24
N TYR A 53 3.11 10.27 -5.14
CA TYR A 53 2.92 9.25 -4.10
C TYR A 53 1.54 9.33 -3.44
N GLU A 54 1.09 10.53 -3.08
CA GLU A 54 -0.23 10.73 -2.45
C GLU A 54 -1.36 10.20 -3.35
N ARG A 55 -1.32 10.51 -4.64
CA ARG A 55 -2.27 9.99 -5.62
C ARG A 55 -2.20 8.46 -5.74
N ARG A 56 -0.99 7.87 -5.71
CA ARG A 56 -0.81 6.41 -5.70
C ARG A 56 -1.40 5.79 -4.43
N MET A 57 -1.16 6.38 -3.27
CA MET A 57 -1.68 5.91 -2.00
C MET A 57 -3.20 5.97 -1.94
N LYS A 58 -3.81 7.10 -2.35
CA LYS A 58 -5.27 7.23 -2.45
C LYS A 58 -5.90 6.20 -3.38
N ARG A 59 -5.21 5.75 -4.44
CA ARG A 59 -5.67 4.64 -5.29
C ARG A 59 -5.63 3.29 -4.57
N LEU A 60 -4.55 3.01 -3.84
CA LEU A 60 -4.43 1.79 -3.02
C LEU A 60 -5.51 1.74 -1.94
N CYS A 61 -5.71 2.85 -1.21
CA CYS A 61 -6.77 2.95 -0.21
C CYS A 61 -8.15 2.60 -0.79
N ARG A 62 -8.51 3.19 -1.95
CA ARG A 62 -9.78 2.86 -2.62
C ARG A 62 -9.90 1.39 -3.03
N ARG A 63 -8.80 0.76 -3.48
CA ARG A 63 -8.79 -0.65 -3.87
C ARG A 63 -8.98 -1.58 -2.67
N TRP A 64 -8.42 -1.21 -1.52
CA TRP A 64 -8.50 -2.00 -0.29
C TRP A 64 -9.70 -1.64 0.58
N GLY A 65 -10.51 -0.64 0.18
CA GLY A 65 -11.66 -0.18 0.97
C GLY A 65 -11.29 0.68 2.17
N LEU A 66 -10.05 1.18 2.22
CA LEU A 66 -9.60 2.07 3.29
C LEU A 66 -10.19 3.47 3.15
N PRO A 67 -10.33 4.18 4.28
CA PRO A 67 -10.62 5.61 4.27
C PRO A 67 -9.58 6.36 3.42
N THR A 68 -10.07 7.28 2.59
CA THR A 68 -9.24 8.13 1.70
C THR A 68 -9.18 9.59 2.14
N ASP A 69 -9.96 9.92 3.16
CA ASP A 69 -9.76 11.12 3.96
C ASP A 69 -8.40 11.02 4.65
N ASP A 70 -7.82 12.17 4.97
CA ASP A 70 -6.50 12.24 5.62
C ASP A 70 -6.56 11.86 7.11
N THR A 71 -7.60 11.11 7.51
CA THR A 71 -7.82 10.60 8.86
C THR A 71 -6.83 9.47 9.13
N PRO A 72 -6.00 9.56 10.18
CA PRO A 72 -5.11 8.48 10.56
C PRO A 72 -5.92 7.22 10.89
N TRP A 73 -5.49 6.09 10.34
CA TRP A 73 -6.04 4.78 10.65
C TRP A 73 -4.94 3.85 11.15
N ALA A 74 -5.29 2.99 12.10
CA ALA A 74 -4.38 2.00 12.65
C ALA A 74 -4.52 0.65 11.92
N TYR A 75 -3.69 -0.31 12.32
CA TYR A 75 -3.61 -1.63 11.71
C TYR A 75 -4.95 -2.39 11.71
N ASP A 76 -5.74 -2.24 12.77
CA ASP A 76 -7.06 -2.83 12.95
C ASP A 76 -8.06 -2.40 11.86
N THR A 77 -8.07 -1.11 11.54
CA THR A 77 -8.92 -0.54 10.49
C THR A 77 -8.52 -1.09 9.12
N MET A 78 -7.21 -1.24 8.90
CA MET A 78 -6.69 -1.79 7.66
C MET A 78 -7.05 -3.26 7.50
N GLU A 79 -6.82 -4.06 8.54
CA GLU A 79 -7.16 -5.47 8.57
C GLU A 79 -8.66 -5.67 8.33
N LYS A 80 -9.51 -4.93 9.04
CA LYS A 80 -10.97 -4.99 8.89
C LYS A 80 -11.40 -4.69 7.45
N SER A 81 -10.91 -3.59 6.87
CA SER A 81 -11.29 -3.17 5.52
C SER A 81 -10.88 -4.20 4.45
N ILE A 82 -9.68 -4.76 4.58
CA ILE A 82 -9.19 -5.81 3.68
C ILE A 82 -10.00 -7.09 3.84
N ARG A 83 -10.32 -7.49 5.07
CA ARG A 83 -11.17 -8.67 5.35
C ARG A 83 -12.54 -8.52 4.70
N GLU A 84 -13.24 -7.41 4.97
CA GLU A 84 -14.58 -7.14 4.42
C GLU A 84 -14.60 -7.10 2.89
N ARG A 85 -13.49 -6.71 2.27
CA ARG A 85 -13.42 -6.55 0.81
C ARG A 85 -12.92 -7.77 0.05
N MET A 86 -12.08 -8.59 0.67
CA MET A 86 -11.34 -9.66 -0.01
C MET A 86 -11.74 -11.06 0.44
N LEU A 87 -12.38 -11.20 1.59
CA LEU A 87 -12.96 -12.47 2.03
C LEU A 87 -14.38 -12.58 1.49
N HIS A 88 -14.72 -13.77 0.97
CA HIS A 88 -16.10 -14.10 0.66
C HIS A 88 -16.78 -14.49 1.98
N GLU A 89 -17.76 -13.70 2.42
CA GLU A 89 -18.79 -14.18 3.37
C GLU A 89 -19.90 -14.92 2.64
#